data_AF-A0A257CWU8-F1
#
_entry.id   AF-A0A257CWU8-F1
#
_cell.length_a   1.000
_cell.length_b   1.000
_cell.length_c   1.000
_cell.angle_alpha   90.00
_cell.angle_beta   90.00
_cell.angle_gamma   90.00
#
_symmetry.space_group_name_H-M   'P 1'
#
loop_
_entity.id
_entity.type
_entity.pdbx_description
1 polymer ?
#
loop_
_entity_poly.entity_id
_entity_poly.type
_entity_poly.pdbx_seq_one_letter_code
_entity_poly.pdbx_strand_id
1 'polypeptide(L)'
;MRHPEHQYLDLLSQVLSNGDQRIDRTGVGTRSTFGTMVRFDLSDGSVPILTTKRVYWKTAVKEMLWFLTGGTNIRPLLLEKVRIWTDWPLAAYRRSTGEQITQEEFEHRIVNDEVFAVKWGELGPVYGKQWRRWLGADGREHDQIATLIRTLKENPSSRRMLFHGWNVAEVNEMALPPCHMVYQYHVTSDGRLNCLLFQRSVDLLLGAPFNFVGAAALQLMLAQQSDLRPGELVWVGGDSHLYLNHFEQAREQLTRDPRPFPKMQLLRRAASIDDFKIDDFDVSGYDPHPPIKADIAV
;
A
#
# COMPACT_ATOMS: atom_id res chain seq x y z
N MET A 1 26.00 12.56 3.03
CA MET A 1 24.78 12.48 2.21
C MET A 1 23.58 12.72 3.13
N ARG A 2 22.56 13.47 2.70
CA ARG A 2 21.36 13.74 3.51
C ARG A 2 20.56 12.44 3.68
N HIS A 3 19.93 12.21 4.84
CA HIS A 3 19.16 10.99 5.10
C HIS A 3 18.05 10.81 4.04
N PRO A 4 17.83 9.60 3.47
CA PRO A 4 16.88 9.41 2.37
C PRO A 4 15.41 9.75 2.72
N GLU A 5 15.01 9.67 3.99
CA GLU A 5 13.69 10.10 4.49
C GLU A 5 13.38 11.57 4.19
N HIS A 6 14.40 12.41 4.01
CA HIS A 6 14.17 13.81 3.64
C HIS A 6 13.50 13.98 2.28
N GLN A 7 13.55 13.01 1.37
CA GLN A 7 12.76 13.08 0.14
C GLN A 7 11.25 13.14 0.43
N TYR A 8 10.79 12.39 1.45
CA TYR A 8 9.42 12.45 1.93
C TYR A 8 9.14 13.74 2.71
N LEU A 9 10.04 14.15 3.61
CA LEU A 9 9.85 15.35 4.42
C LEU A 9 9.85 16.64 3.58
N ASP A 10 10.71 16.71 2.55
CA ASP A 10 10.74 17.83 1.62
C ASP A 10 9.44 17.89 0.82
N LEU A 11 8.91 16.74 0.38
CA LEU A 11 7.60 16.67 -0.27
C LEU A 11 6.48 17.12 0.67
N LEU A 12 6.48 16.65 1.93
CA LEU A 12 5.50 17.05 2.94
C LEU A 12 5.55 18.56 3.21
N SER A 13 6.77 19.12 3.34
CA SER A 13 7.01 20.56 3.51
C SER A 13 6.58 21.38 2.29
N GLN A 14 6.85 20.87 1.08
CA GLN A 14 6.45 21.51 -0.17
C GLN A 14 4.93 21.57 -0.30
N VAL A 15 4.23 20.47 -0.04
CA VAL A 15 2.77 20.44 -0.06
C VAL A 15 2.22 21.38 1.01
N LEU A 16 2.78 21.36 2.23
CA LEU A 16 2.34 22.23 3.30
C LEU A 16 2.56 23.71 2.99
N SER A 17 3.64 24.11 2.31
CA SER A 17 3.97 25.52 2.08
C SER A 17 3.40 26.08 0.78
N ASN A 18 3.44 25.27 -0.29
CA ASN A 18 3.21 25.71 -1.66
C ASN A 18 2.14 24.90 -2.40
N GLY A 19 1.55 23.90 -1.76
CA GLY A 19 0.52 23.08 -2.40
C GLY A 19 -0.76 23.89 -2.69
N ASP A 20 -1.47 23.48 -3.71
CA ASP A 20 -2.74 24.07 -4.10
C ASP A 20 -3.85 23.57 -3.16
N GLN A 21 -4.58 24.50 -2.54
CA GLN A 21 -5.61 24.18 -1.57
C GLN A 21 -6.98 24.07 -2.25
N ARG A 22 -7.65 22.94 -2.05
CA ARG A 22 -8.96 22.64 -2.67
C ARG A 22 -9.90 21.96 -1.69
N ILE A 23 -11.20 22.04 -1.94
CA ILE A 23 -12.18 21.14 -1.31
C ILE A 23 -12.17 19.83 -2.09
N ASP A 24 -11.99 18.71 -1.40
CA ASP A 24 -11.96 17.37 -2.00
C ASP A 24 -13.28 16.61 -1.77
N ARG A 25 -13.34 15.35 -2.25
CA ARG A 25 -14.54 14.50 -2.17
C ARG A 25 -15.01 14.20 -0.74
N THR A 26 -14.13 14.27 0.26
CA THR A 26 -14.46 14.00 1.67
C THR A 26 -15.11 15.22 2.35
N GLY A 27 -15.05 16.40 1.74
CA GLY A 27 -15.51 17.66 2.33
C GLY A 27 -14.56 18.28 3.37
N VAL A 28 -13.47 17.59 3.73
CA VAL A 28 -12.43 18.12 4.65
C VAL A 28 -11.58 19.18 3.95
N GLY A 29 -11.31 18.97 2.66
CA GLY A 29 -10.36 19.74 1.89
C GLY A 29 -8.94 19.19 2.00
N THR A 30 -8.15 19.50 1.01
CA THR A 30 -6.75 19.11 0.90
C THR A 30 -5.88 20.27 0.44
N ARG A 31 -4.58 20.13 0.69
CA ARG A 31 -3.54 20.87 -0.01
C ARG A 31 -2.70 19.86 -0.77
N SER A 32 -2.47 20.08 -2.06
CA SER A 32 -1.84 19.06 -2.92
C SER A 32 -0.80 19.62 -3.90
N THR A 33 0.06 18.72 -4.37
CA THR A 33 0.90 18.94 -5.55
C THR A 33 0.67 17.80 -6.54
N PHE A 34 0.93 18.05 -7.82
CA PHE A 34 0.72 17.06 -8.88
C PHE A 34 2.05 16.66 -9.52
N GLY A 35 2.36 15.36 -9.50
CA GLY A 35 3.60 14.83 -10.05
C GLY A 35 4.76 14.93 -9.06
N THR A 36 5.10 13.82 -8.43
CA THR A 36 6.17 13.74 -7.43
C THR A 36 6.95 12.45 -7.60
N MET A 37 8.20 12.42 -7.13
CA MET A 37 9.02 11.21 -7.15
C MET A 37 9.91 11.15 -5.91
N VAL A 38 9.98 9.97 -5.29
CA VAL A 38 11.01 9.65 -4.29
C VAL A 38 11.64 8.30 -4.63
N ARG A 39 12.89 8.09 -4.20
CA ARG A 39 13.68 6.91 -4.54
C ARG A 39 14.38 6.36 -3.30
N PHE A 40 14.25 5.07 -3.05
CA PHE A 40 14.86 4.40 -1.90
C PHE A 40 15.69 3.21 -2.36
N ASP A 41 16.97 3.20 -2.00
CA ASP A 41 17.84 2.04 -2.24
C ASP A 41 17.56 0.98 -1.16
N LEU A 42 17.16 -0.22 -1.59
CA LEU A 42 16.90 -1.36 -0.70
C LEU A 42 18.01 -2.42 -0.78
N SER A 43 19.09 -2.16 -1.51
CA SER A 43 20.11 -3.16 -1.86
C SER A 43 20.91 -3.68 -0.67
N ASP A 44 20.95 -2.94 0.44
CA ASP A 44 21.60 -3.33 1.69
C ASP A 44 20.63 -3.87 2.76
N GLY A 45 19.36 -4.06 2.39
CA GLY A 45 18.26 -4.49 3.25
C GLY A 45 17.52 -3.36 3.97
N SER A 46 17.98 -2.11 3.85
CA SER A 46 17.25 -0.94 4.37
C SER A 46 15.89 -0.81 3.70
N VAL A 47 14.86 -0.44 4.46
CA VAL A 47 13.52 -0.19 3.93
C VAL A 47 12.98 1.17 4.38
N PRO A 48 12.20 1.89 3.54
CA PRO A 48 11.67 3.21 3.84
C PRO A 48 10.49 3.17 4.83
N ILE A 49 10.65 2.47 5.94
CA ILE A 49 9.79 2.61 7.11
C ILE A 49 10.21 3.88 7.82
N LEU A 50 9.39 4.93 7.70
CA LEU A 50 9.70 6.24 8.26
C LEU A 50 10.03 6.17 9.76
N THR A 51 10.97 7.03 10.17
CA THR A 51 11.46 7.10 11.55
C THR A 51 11.03 8.38 12.25
N THR A 52 10.69 9.44 11.51
CA THR A 52 10.13 10.68 12.07
C THR A 52 8.74 10.49 12.68
N LYS A 53 8.08 9.36 12.42
CA LYS A 53 6.93 8.87 13.18
C LYS A 53 6.85 7.35 13.14
N ARG A 54 6.17 6.76 14.12
CA ARG A 54 5.89 5.31 14.12
C ARG A 54 4.94 4.93 12.97
N VAL A 55 5.36 3.98 12.16
CA VAL A 55 4.62 3.31 11.09
C VAL A 55 4.40 1.86 11.53
N TYR A 56 3.15 1.42 11.50
CA TYR A 56 2.77 0.05 11.87
C TYR A 56 3.03 -0.92 10.70
N TRP A 57 4.30 -1.18 10.44
CA TRP A 57 4.76 -1.94 9.26
C TRP A 57 4.09 -3.32 9.13
N LYS A 58 3.79 -4.00 10.24
CA LYS A 58 3.11 -5.32 10.21
C LYS A 58 1.75 -5.24 9.53
N THR A 59 0.99 -4.17 9.79
CA THR A 59 -0.31 -3.95 9.17
C THR A 59 -0.16 -3.74 7.66
N ALA A 60 0.89 -3.03 7.21
CA ALA A 60 1.16 -2.82 5.78
C ALA A 60 1.53 -4.11 5.05
N VAL A 61 2.36 -4.94 5.68
CA VAL A 61 2.72 -6.24 5.13
C VAL A 61 1.51 -7.17 5.08
N LYS A 62 0.69 -7.22 6.13
CA LYS A 62 -0.54 -8.04 6.15
C LYS A 62 -1.54 -7.63 5.07
N GLU A 63 -1.71 -6.33 4.83
CA GLU A 63 -2.53 -5.84 3.71
C GLU A 63 -1.98 -6.31 2.37
N MET A 64 -0.67 -6.18 2.15
CA MET A 64 -0.03 -6.63 0.92
C MET A 64 -0.18 -8.15 0.70
N LEU A 65 -0.01 -8.94 1.76
CA LEU A 65 -0.26 -10.39 1.72
C LEU A 65 -1.73 -10.69 1.37
N TRP A 66 -2.68 -9.94 1.93
CA TRP A 66 -4.10 -10.06 1.59
C TRP A 66 -4.38 -9.73 0.11
N PHE A 67 -3.81 -8.65 -0.44
CA PHE A 67 -3.93 -8.36 -1.88
C PHE A 67 -3.44 -9.54 -2.73
N LEU A 68 -2.33 -10.17 -2.34
CA LEU A 68 -1.80 -11.33 -3.05
C LEU A 68 -2.75 -12.53 -3.00
N THR A 69 -3.62 -12.68 -2.01
CA THR A 69 -4.61 -13.79 -2.01
C THR A 69 -5.65 -13.70 -3.14
N GLY A 70 -5.79 -12.53 -3.78
CA GLY A 70 -6.87 -12.28 -4.72
C GLY A 70 -8.23 -12.00 -4.07
N GLY A 71 -8.29 -12.00 -2.72
CA GLY A 71 -9.50 -11.72 -1.95
C GLY A 71 -9.97 -10.28 -2.03
N THR A 72 -11.27 -10.09 -1.82
CA THR A 72 -11.96 -8.79 -1.84
C THR A 72 -12.79 -8.52 -0.58
N ASN A 73 -12.85 -9.51 0.31
CA ASN A 73 -13.56 -9.42 1.58
C ASN A 73 -12.62 -8.98 2.73
N ILE A 74 -13.10 -8.14 3.64
CA ILE A 74 -12.33 -7.66 4.79
C ILE A 74 -12.19 -8.67 5.94
N ARG A 75 -12.95 -9.78 5.95
CA ARG A 75 -12.91 -10.74 7.08
C ARG A 75 -11.50 -11.30 7.36
N PRO A 76 -10.71 -11.76 6.37
CA PRO A 76 -9.33 -12.20 6.61
C PRO A 76 -8.44 -11.10 7.20
N LEU A 77 -8.65 -9.83 6.80
CA LEU A 77 -7.94 -8.69 7.38
C LEU A 77 -8.29 -8.50 8.86
N LEU A 78 -9.58 -8.57 9.20
CA LEU A 78 -10.03 -8.42 10.59
C LEU A 78 -9.55 -9.56 11.51
N LEU A 79 -9.51 -10.80 11.01
CA LEU A 79 -8.91 -11.94 11.73
C LEU A 79 -7.43 -11.67 12.06
N GLU A 80 -6.73 -10.97 11.17
CA GLU A 80 -5.35 -10.52 11.34
C GLU A 80 -5.20 -9.16 12.06
N LYS A 81 -6.30 -8.63 12.62
CA LYS A 81 -6.40 -7.36 13.34
C LYS A 81 -6.09 -6.12 12.48
N VAL A 82 -6.29 -6.23 11.17
CA VAL A 82 -6.15 -5.13 10.21
C VAL A 82 -7.53 -4.50 9.96
N ARG A 83 -7.73 -3.27 10.46
CA ARG A 83 -9.05 -2.59 10.48
C ARG A 83 -9.19 -1.44 9.48
N ILE A 84 -8.12 -1.12 8.74
CA ILE A 84 -8.05 0.08 7.89
C ILE A 84 -9.03 0.05 6.72
N TRP A 85 -9.63 -1.10 6.41
CA TRP A 85 -10.61 -1.30 5.33
C TRP A 85 -12.07 -1.27 5.78
N THR A 86 -12.34 -1.12 7.08
CA THR A 86 -13.70 -1.27 7.60
C THR A 86 -14.66 -0.15 7.16
N ASP A 87 -14.17 1.07 6.99
CA ASP A 87 -15.03 2.25 6.77
C ASP A 87 -15.89 2.14 5.50
N TRP A 88 -15.35 1.59 4.43
CA TRP A 88 -16.05 1.42 3.15
C TRP A 88 -17.27 0.47 3.24
N PRO A 89 -17.12 -0.81 3.64
CA PRO A 89 -18.23 -1.73 3.77
C PRO A 89 -19.21 -1.31 4.89
N LEU A 90 -18.72 -0.70 5.97
CA LEU A 90 -19.59 -0.16 7.03
C LEU A 90 -20.48 0.98 6.50
N ALA A 91 -19.94 1.89 5.70
CA ALA A 91 -20.72 2.96 5.08
C ALA A 91 -21.78 2.38 4.11
N ALA A 92 -21.43 1.34 3.35
CA ALA A 92 -22.37 0.63 2.48
C ALA A 92 -23.47 -0.09 3.27
N TYR A 93 -23.12 -0.71 4.40
CA TYR A 93 -24.03 -1.36 5.33
C TYR A 93 -25.06 -0.38 5.90
N ARG A 94 -24.59 0.71 6.51
CA ARG A 94 -25.44 1.74 7.13
C ARG A 94 -26.40 2.35 6.11
N ARG A 95 -25.92 2.61 4.88
CA ARG A 95 -26.74 3.15 3.79
C ARG A 95 -27.82 2.17 3.34
N SER A 96 -27.47 0.90 3.22
CA SER A 96 -28.39 -0.13 2.68
C SER A 96 -29.42 -0.62 3.69
N THR A 97 -29.08 -0.61 4.99
CA THR A 97 -29.94 -1.15 6.06
C THR A 97 -30.62 -0.07 6.90
N GLY A 98 -30.05 1.14 6.96
CA GLY A 98 -30.44 2.20 7.90
C GLY A 98 -29.94 1.97 9.34
N GLU A 99 -29.37 0.82 9.66
CA GLU A 99 -28.92 0.48 11.02
C GLU A 99 -27.65 1.26 11.39
N GLN A 100 -27.69 1.99 12.50
CA GLN A 100 -26.57 2.78 13.01
C GLN A 100 -25.78 1.98 14.05
N ILE A 101 -25.01 1.00 13.59
CA ILE A 101 -24.05 0.27 14.44
C ILE A 101 -22.69 0.95 14.48
N THR A 102 -21.96 0.76 15.56
CA THR A 102 -20.56 1.17 15.69
C THR A 102 -19.65 0.35 14.77
N GLN A 103 -18.43 0.87 14.53
CA GLN A 103 -17.42 0.13 13.77
C GLN A 103 -17.06 -1.19 14.46
N GLU A 104 -16.94 -1.19 15.78
CA GLU A 104 -16.60 -2.38 16.57
C GLU A 104 -17.67 -3.47 16.49
N GLU A 105 -18.96 -3.10 16.58
CA GLU A 105 -20.07 -4.04 16.40
C GLU A 105 -20.10 -4.63 14.99
N PHE A 106 -19.86 -3.80 13.96
CA PHE A 106 -19.82 -4.27 12.58
C PHE A 106 -18.68 -5.26 12.37
N GLU A 107 -17.46 -4.93 12.80
CA GLU A 107 -16.30 -5.81 12.70
C GLU A 107 -16.51 -7.11 13.48
N HIS A 108 -17.13 -7.04 14.67
CA HIS A 108 -17.47 -8.22 15.44
C HIS A 108 -18.44 -9.14 14.67
N ARG A 109 -19.45 -8.60 13.99
CA ARG A 109 -20.34 -9.39 13.12
C ARG A 109 -19.59 -9.98 11.93
N ILE A 110 -18.75 -9.21 11.25
CA ILE A 110 -17.94 -9.72 10.11
C ILE A 110 -17.03 -10.88 10.54
N VAL A 111 -16.43 -10.83 11.74
CA VAL A 111 -15.55 -11.91 12.20
C VAL A 111 -16.34 -13.18 12.55
N ASN A 112 -17.46 -13.04 13.25
CA ASN A 112 -18.16 -14.15 13.90
C ASN A 112 -19.34 -14.72 13.09
N ASP A 113 -19.83 -14.04 12.06
CA ASP A 113 -20.92 -14.50 11.21
C ASP A 113 -20.45 -14.51 9.75
N GLU A 114 -20.22 -15.70 9.19
CA GLU A 114 -19.73 -15.86 7.83
C GLU A 114 -20.73 -15.38 6.77
N VAL A 115 -22.03 -15.54 7.03
CA VAL A 115 -23.09 -15.11 6.12
C VAL A 115 -23.14 -13.59 6.09
N PHE A 116 -23.02 -12.96 7.27
CA PHE A 116 -22.90 -11.51 7.37
C PHE A 116 -21.65 -11.00 6.66
N ALA A 117 -20.50 -11.68 6.83
CA ALA A 117 -19.25 -11.32 6.18
C ALA A 117 -19.29 -11.40 4.67
N VAL A 118 -19.86 -12.49 4.11
CA VAL A 118 -20.02 -12.65 2.67
C VAL A 118 -20.88 -11.54 2.09
N LYS A 119 -21.94 -11.12 2.80
CA LYS A 119 -22.85 -10.09 2.32
C LYS A 119 -22.29 -8.67 2.47
N TRP A 120 -21.64 -8.37 3.58
CA TRP A 120 -21.33 -6.99 3.98
C TRP A 120 -19.85 -6.69 4.08
N GLY A 121 -18.97 -7.69 4.00
CA GLY A 121 -17.52 -7.49 4.06
C GLY A 121 -16.85 -7.25 2.70
N GLU A 122 -17.60 -7.28 1.59
CA GLU A 122 -17.05 -7.12 0.25
C GLU A 122 -16.69 -5.67 -0.08
N LEU A 123 -15.52 -5.50 -0.69
CA LEU A 123 -15.03 -4.21 -1.19
C LEU A 123 -15.27 -4.05 -2.70
N GLY A 124 -15.89 -5.03 -3.34
CA GLY A 124 -15.99 -5.12 -4.79
C GLY A 124 -14.64 -5.48 -5.43
N PRO A 125 -14.45 -5.18 -6.72
CA PRO A 125 -13.31 -5.67 -7.50
C PRO A 125 -12.01 -4.86 -7.26
N VAL A 126 -11.56 -4.78 -6.01
CA VAL A 126 -10.35 -4.05 -5.59
C VAL A 126 -9.04 -4.78 -5.95
N TYR A 127 -7.90 -4.32 -5.40
CA TYR A 127 -6.54 -4.75 -5.74
C TYR A 127 -6.37 -6.25 -5.95
N GLY A 128 -6.78 -7.10 -4.99
CA GLY A 128 -6.54 -8.54 -5.08
C GLY A 128 -7.17 -9.16 -6.32
N LYS A 129 -8.44 -8.88 -6.60
CA LYS A 129 -9.10 -9.34 -7.82
C LYS A 129 -8.35 -8.85 -9.05
N GLN A 130 -7.99 -7.57 -9.13
CA GLN A 130 -7.33 -7.04 -10.31
C GLN A 130 -5.94 -7.66 -10.52
N TRP A 131 -5.18 -7.93 -9.46
CA TRP A 131 -3.83 -8.46 -9.59
C TRP A 131 -3.80 -9.96 -9.89
N ARG A 132 -4.76 -10.73 -9.38
CA ARG A 132 -4.73 -12.20 -9.40
C ARG A 132 -5.81 -12.84 -10.28
N ARG A 133 -6.91 -12.13 -10.53
CA ARG A 133 -8.12 -12.64 -11.21
C ARG A 133 -8.73 -11.58 -12.13
N TRP A 134 -7.90 -10.95 -12.96
CA TRP A 134 -8.38 -9.94 -13.90
C TRP A 134 -9.23 -10.61 -14.98
N LEU A 135 -10.52 -10.29 -15.07
CA LEU A 135 -11.39 -10.84 -16.09
C LEU A 135 -11.20 -10.11 -17.43
N GLY A 136 -10.68 -10.82 -18.42
CA GLY A 136 -10.52 -10.34 -19.79
C GLY A 136 -11.86 -10.29 -20.55
N ALA A 137 -11.90 -9.52 -21.64
CA ALA A 137 -13.06 -9.47 -22.53
C ALA A 137 -13.34 -10.82 -23.23
N ASP A 138 -12.39 -11.74 -23.21
CA ASP A 138 -12.51 -13.12 -23.67
C ASP A 138 -13.10 -14.07 -22.61
N GLY A 139 -13.49 -13.54 -21.44
CA GLY A 139 -14.02 -14.30 -20.32
C GLY A 139 -12.97 -15.09 -19.53
N ARG A 140 -11.68 -14.88 -19.78
CA ARG A 140 -10.60 -15.55 -19.05
C ARG A 140 -10.10 -14.71 -17.88
N GLU A 141 -9.78 -15.36 -16.78
CA GLU A 141 -9.07 -14.71 -15.69
C GLU A 141 -7.56 -14.70 -15.94
N HIS A 142 -6.93 -13.56 -15.68
CA HIS A 142 -5.49 -13.38 -15.81
C HIS A 142 -4.87 -13.09 -14.43
N ASP A 143 -3.94 -13.95 -14.01
CA ASP A 143 -3.06 -13.71 -12.87
C ASP A 143 -1.83 -12.92 -13.33
N GLN A 144 -1.84 -11.61 -13.06
CA GLN A 144 -0.75 -10.71 -13.44
C GLN A 144 0.50 -10.95 -12.59
N ILE A 145 0.36 -11.33 -11.31
CA ILE A 145 1.48 -11.61 -10.40
C ILE A 145 2.20 -12.89 -10.81
N ALA A 146 1.46 -13.97 -11.10
CA ALA A 146 2.04 -15.21 -11.59
C ALA A 146 2.77 -14.99 -12.94
N THR A 147 2.18 -14.18 -13.83
CA THR A 147 2.80 -13.80 -15.10
C THR A 147 4.08 -12.98 -14.90
N LEU A 148 4.09 -12.05 -13.95
CA LEU A 148 5.27 -11.27 -13.59
C LEU A 148 6.39 -12.17 -13.06
N ILE A 149 6.11 -13.06 -12.10
CA ILE A 149 7.13 -13.97 -11.52
C ILE A 149 7.74 -14.86 -12.59
N ARG A 150 6.91 -15.41 -13.48
CA ARG A 150 7.38 -16.21 -14.63
C ARG A 150 8.29 -15.37 -15.54
N THR A 151 7.89 -14.14 -15.87
CA THR A 151 8.68 -13.23 -16.72
C THR A 151 10.01 -12.86 -16.08
N LEU A 152 10.04 -12.61 -14.76
CA LEU A 152 11.27 -12.31 -14.02
C LEU A 152 12.28 -13.47 -14.11
N LYS A 153 11.81 -14.72 -14.11
CA LYS A 153 12.65 -15.92 -14.20
C LYS A 153 13.11 -16.22 -15.62
N GLU A 154 12.20 -16.11 -16.59
CA GLU A 154 12.44 -16.57 -17.97
C GLU A 154 13.01 -15.47 -18.88
N ASN A 155 12.69 -14.20 -18.60
CA ASN A 155 13.09 -13.06 -19.41
C ASN A 155 13.31 -11.79 -18.57
N PRO A 156 14.34 -11.76 -17.71
CA PRO A 156 14.60 -10.65 -16.78
C PRO A 156 14.92 -9.31 -17.47
N SER A 157 15.29 -9.31 -18.75
CA SER A 157 15.52 -8.09 -19.54
C SER A 157 14.24 -7.49 -20.14
N SER A 158 13.08 -8.15 -19.93
CA SER A 158 11.79 -7.69 -20.44
C SER A 158 11.46 -6.29 -19.91
N ARG A 159 11.09 -5.40 -20.83
CA ARG A 159 10.56 -4.06 -20.49
C ARG A 159 9.05 -4.07 -20.20
N ARG A 160 8.45 -5.25 -20.09
CA ARG A 160 7.00 -5.47 -19.93
C ARG A 160 6.64 -6.12 -18.59
N MET A 161 7.53 -6.05 -17.60
CA MET A 161 7.31 -6.58 -16.26
C MET A 161 6.47 -5.60 -15.45
N LEU A 162 5.14 -5.67 -15.55
CA LEU A 162 4.23 -4.80 -14.83
C LEU A 162 2.92 -5.51 -14.49
N PHE A 163 2.19 -4.97 -13.51
CA PHE A 163 0.78 -5.31 -13.27
C PHE A 163 -0.02 -4.06 -12.89
N HIS A 164 -1.33 -4.08 -13.17
CA HIS A 164 -2.22 -2.93 -13.02
C HIS A 164 -3.41 -3.20 -12.08
N GLY A 165 -3.82 -2.19 -11.32
CA GLY A 165 -5.04 -2.20 -10.51
C GLY A 165 -6.24 -1.47 -11.15
N TRP A 166 -6.02 -0.61 -12.14
CA TRP A 166 -7.09 0.20 -12.73
C TRP A 166 -7.82 -0.54 -13.85
N ASN A 167 -8.97 -1.13 -13.54
CA ASN A 167 -9.87 -1.71 -14.52
C ASN A 167 -10.98 -0.72 -14.87
N VAL A 168 -10.93 -0.17 -16.09
CA VAL A 168 -11.88 0.85 -16.56
C VAL A 168 -13.33 0.35 -16.53
N ALA A 169 -13.56 -0.93 -16.83
CA ALA A 169 -14.91 -1.49 -16.88
C ALA A 169 -15.53 -1.67 -15.48
N GLU A 170 -14.70 -1.88 -14.46
CA GLU A 170 -15.14 -2.24 -13.10
C GLU A 170 -14.92 -1.13 -12.07
N VAL A 171 -14.30 0.00 -12.45
CA VAL A 171 -13.88 1.04 -11.49
C VAL A 171 -15.03 1.60 -10.66
N ASN A 172 -16.23 1.68 -11.22
CA ASN A 172 -17.43 2.18 -10.54
C ASN A 172 -18.03 1.17 -9.55
N GLU A 173 -17.61 -0.10 -9.61
CA GLU A 173 -18.04 -1.16 -8.69
C GLU A 173 -17.12 -1.30 -7.47
N MET A 174 -15.97 -0.62 -7.49
CA MET A 174 -14.98 -0.69 -6.41
C MET A 174 -15.38 0.25 -5.27
N ALA A 175 -15.38 -0.26 -4.03
CA ALA A 175 -15.67 0.56 -2.86
C ALA A 175 -14.66 1.72 -2.70
N LEU A 176 -13.41 1.47 -3.12
CA LEU A 176 -12.40 2.50 -3.34
C LEU A 176 -11.60 2.16 -4.61
N PRO A 177 -11.66 2.99 -5.67
CA PRO A 177 -10.81 2.82 -6.84
C PRO A 177 -9.32 2.79 -6.45
N PRO A 178 -8.51 1.85 -6.96
CA PRO A 178 -7.09 1.70 -6.66
C PRO A 178 -6.31 3.02 -6.73
N CYS A 179 -5.67 3.36 -5.61
CA CYS A 179 -4.71 4.45 -5.54
C CYS A 179 -3.40 4.03 -6.19
N HIS A 180 -2.92 2.81 -5.92
CA HIS A 180 -1.79 2.19 -6.63
C HIS A 180 -2.26 1.71 -7.99
N MET A 181 -1.94 2.45 -9.04
CA MET A 181 -2.41 2.12 -10.38
C MET A 181 -1.56 1.05 -11.03
N VAL A 182 -0.24 1.23 -11.04
CA VAL A 182 0.69 0.32 -11.70
C VAL A 182 1.95 0.11 -10.88
N TYR A 183 2.42 -1.13 -10.89
CA TYR A 183 3.78 -1.48 -10.49
C TYR A 183 4.53 -1.95 -11.74
N GLN A 184 5.72 -1.41 -11.97
CA GLN A 184 6.63 -1.83 -13.04
C GLN A 184 7.97 -2.23 -12.45
N TYR A 185 8.58 -3.28 -13.01
CA TYR A 185 9.83 -3.84 -12.53
C TYR A 185 10.91 -3.79 -13.60
N HIS A 186 12.15 -3.72 -13.15
CA HIS A 186 13.35 -3.73 -13.98
C HIS A 186 14.44 -4.55 -13.29
N VAL A 187 15.02 -5.52 -13.99
CA VAL A 187 16.18 -6.26 -13.50
C VAL A 187 17.45 -5.64 -14.06
N THR A 188 18.33 -5.22 -13.17
CA THR A 188 19.66 -4.70 -13.51
C THR A 188 20.59 -5.82 -13.99
N SER A 189 21.63 -5.48 -14.74
CA SER A 189 22.59 -6.45 -15.28
C SER A 189 23.32 -7.28 -14.21
N ASP A 190 23.36 -6.80 -12.97
CA ASP A 190 23.92 -7.50 -11.81
C ASP A 190 22.84 -8.14 -10.91
N GLY A 191 21.62 -8.32 -11.41
CA GLY A 191 20.59 -9.13 -10.76
C GLY A 191 19.87 -8.47 -9.59
N ARG A 192 19.85 -7.14 -9.52
CA ARG A 192 18.92 -6.41 -8.62
C ARG A 192 17.58 -6.12 -9.30
N LEU A 193 16.49 -6.38 -8.59
CA LEU A 193 15.12 -6.07 -8.97
C LEU A 193 14.75 -4.66 -8.48
N ASN A 194 14.57 -3.72 -9.39
CA ASN A 194 14.01 -2.40 -9.10
C ASN A 194 12.48 -2.44 -9.24
N CYS A 195 11.79 -1.62 -8.46
CA CYS A 195 10.34 -1.44 -8.50
C CYS A 195 10.01 0.03 -8.74
N LEU A 196 9.07 0.30 -9.65
CA LEU A 196 8.41 1.59 -9.80
C LEU A 196 6.93 1.42 -9.43
N LEU A 197 6.46 2.17 -8.44
CA LEU A 197 5.05 2.30 -8.09
C LEU A 197 4.54 3.65 -8.57
N PHE A 198 3.57 3.66 -9.49
CA PHE A 198 2.78 4.85 -9.80
C PHE A 198 1.47 4.83 -9.02
N GLN A 199 1.29 5.86 -8.19
CA GLN A 199 0.14 6.05 -7.33
C GLN A 199 -0.58 7.34 -7.72
N ARG A 200 -1.80 7.23 -8.26
CA ARG A 200 -2.54 8.40 -8.79
C ARG A 200 -2.95 9.42 -7.73
N SER A 201 -3.09 8.97 -6.49
CA SER A 201 -3.63 9.74 -5.38
C SER A 201 -3.04 9.20 -4.08
N VAL A 202 -2.51 10.08 -3.24
CA VAL A 202 -1.91 9.68 -1.96
C VAL A 202 -2.17 10.72 -0.87
N ASP A 203 -2.65 10.24 0.27
CA ASP A 203 -2.55 10.96 1.53
C ASP A 203 -1.11 10.84 2.02
N LEU A 204 -0.38 11.95 2.05
CA LEU A 204 1.02 11.99 2.46
C LEU A 204 1.22 11.69 3.94
N LEU A 205 0.28 12.04 4.82
CA LEU A 205 0.47 11.81 6.25
C LEU A 205 0.17 10.35 6.59
N LEU A 206 -1.00 9.83 6.23
CA LEU A 206 -1.39 8.47 6.65
C LEU A 206 -1.02 7.40 5.61
N GLY A 207 -1.26 7.66 4.33
CA GLY A 207 -1.17 6.68 3.25
C GLY A 207 0.27 6.40 2.79
N ALA A 208 1.01 7.44 2.37
CA ALA A 208 2.33 7.28 1.77
C ALA A 208 3.31 6.43 2.61
N PRO A 209 3.47 6.66 3.93
CA PRO A 209 4.38 5.86 4.75
C PRO A 209 4.02 4.37 4.71
N PHE A 210 2.72 4.04 4.72
CA PHE A 210 2.23 2.67 4.68
C PHE A 210 2.47 2.02 3.31
N ASN A 211 2.24 2.79 2.24
CA ASN A 211 2.39 2.34 0.87
C ASN A 211 3.85 2.03 0.51
N PHE A 212 4.82 2.80 1.04
CA PHE A 212 6.24 2.51 0.85
C PHE A 212 6.63 1.15 1.47
N VAL A 213 6.11 0.84 2.66
CA VAL A 213 6.37 -0.46 3.31
C VAL A 213 5.76 -1.61 2.51
N GLY A 214 4.52 -1.47 2.07
CA GLY A 214 3.86 -2.49 1.25
C GLY A 214 4.61 -2.76 -0.05
N ALA A 215 5.02 -1.72 -0.76
CA ALA A 215 5.78 -1.85 -2.01
C ALA A 215 7.15 -2.48 -1.80
N ALA A 216 7.87 -2.09 -0.74
CA ALA A 216 9.15 -2.71 -0.38
C ALA A 216 9.00 -4.19 -0.03
N ALA A 217 7.99 -4.55 0.76
CA ALA A 217 7.69 -5.94 1.11
C ALA A 217 7.35 -6.80 -0.12
N LEU A 218 6.56 -6.27 -1.05
CA LEU A 218 6.26 -6.94 -2.31
C LEU A 218 7.53 -7.15 -3.16
N GLN A 219 8.37 -6.12 -3.26
CA GLN A 219 9.65 -6.20 -3.98
C GLN A 219 10.59 -7.25 -3.38
N LEU A 220 10.69 -7.33 -2.05
CA LEU A 220 11.46 -8.36 -1.34
C LEU A 220 10.96 -9.77 -1.67
N MET A 221 9.64 -9.99 -1.62
CA MET A 221 9.03 -11.29 -1.96
C MET A 221 9.29 -11.67 -3.42
N LEU A 222 9.05 -10.75 -4.37
CA LEU A 222 9.28 -11.00 -5.80
C LEU A 222 10.76 -11.25 -6.11
N ALA A 223 11.67 -10.48 -5.50
CA ALA A 223 13.09 -10.69 -5.67
C ALA A 223 13.50 -12.09 -5.22
N GLN A 224 13.07 -12.51 -4.02
CA GLN A 224 13.38 -13.84 -3.50
C GLN A 224 12.77 -14.97 -4.36
N GLN A 225 11.51 -14.81 -4.79
CA GLN A 225 10.82 -15.82 -5.59
C GLN A 225 11.45 -16.01 -6.98
N SER A 226 12.17 -15.01 -7.48
CA SER A 226 12.83 -14.99 -8.79
C SER A 226 14.36 -15.07 -8.74
N ASP A 227 14.96 -15.40 -7.58
CA ASP A 227 16.42 -15.51 -7.40
C ASP A 227 17.19 -14.21 -7.70
N LEU A 228 16.56 -13.08 -7.40
CA LEU A 228 17.10 -11.73 -7.53
C LEU A 228 17.36 -11.10 -6.16
N ARG A 229 18.12 -10.00 -6.16
CA ARG A 229 18.35 -9.17 -4.98
C ARG A 229 17.44 -7.93 -5.04
N PRO A 230 17.00 -7.36 -3.91
CA PRO A 230 16.31 -6.08 -3.94
C PRO A 230 17.23 -4.98 -4.50
N GLY A 231 16.65 -4.09 -5.29
CA GLY A 231 17.30 -2.90 -5.83
C GLY A 231 16.64 -1.64 -5.31
N GLU A 232 16.32 -0.72 -6.21
CA GLU A 232 15.70 0.55 -5.85
C GLU A 232 14.17 0.46 -5.87
N LEU A 233 13.51 1.09 -4.90
CA LEU A 233 12.09 1.42 -4.93
C LEU A 233 11.93 2.88 -5.39
N VAL A 234 11.31 3.07 -6.54
CA VAL A 234 10.92 4.37 -7.09
C VAL A 234 9.42 4.53 -6.87
N TRP A 235 9.03 5.54 -6.13
CA TRP A 235 7.63 5.90 -5.97
C TRP A 235 7.33 7.16 -6.79
N VAL A 236 6.23 7.14 -7.54
CA VAL A 236 5.75 8.25 -8.35
C VAL A 236 4.32 8.59 -7.95
N GLY A 237 4.12 9.79 -7.42
CA GLY A 237 2.80 10.30 -7.02
C GLY A 237 2.15 11.15 -8.11
N GLY A 238 0.87 10.92 -8.37
CA GLY A 238 -0.01 11.84 -9.09
C GLY A 238 -0.42 12.99 -8.18
N ASP A 239 -1.69 12.99 -7.75
CA ASP A 239 -2.18 13.90 -6.71
C ASP A 239 -1.61 13.50 -5.34
N SER A 240 -0.61 14.25 -4.88
CA SER A 240 0.03 14.05 -3.58
C SER A 240 -0.47 15.10 -2.61
N HIS A 241 -1.29 14.71 -1.65
CA HIS A 241 -2.04 15.65 -0.83
C HIS A 241 -1.87 15.43 0.68
N LEU A 242 -2.15 16.50 1.41
CA LEU A 242 -2.30 16.53 2.85
C LEU A 242 -3.71 17.06 3.17
N TYR A 243 -4.49 16.34 3.98
CA TYR A 243 -5.79 16.84 4.42
C TYR A 243 -5.61 18.06 5.34
N LEU A 244 -6.56 19.00 5.29
CA LEU A 244 -6.47 20.24 6.07
C LEU A 244 -6.41 19.98 7.59
N ASN A 245 -7.11 18.95 8.07
CA ASN A 245 -7.09 18.53 9.47
C ASN A 245 -5.81 17.79 9.89
N HIS A 246 -4.83 17.63 8.99
CA HIS A 246 -3.55 16.96 9.23
C HIS A 246 -2.35 17.92 9.30
N PHE A 247 -2.59 19.23 9.21
CA PHE A 247 -1.51 20.22 9.10
C PHE A 247 -0.64 20.31 10.35
N GLU A 248 -1.23 20.29 11.54
CA GLU A 248 -0.46 20.34 12.79
C GLU A 248 0.41 19.08 12.95
N GLN A 249 -0.12 17.92 12.61
CA GLN A 249 0.59 16.65 12.61
C GLN A 249 1.76 16.64 11.62
N ALA A 250 1.56 17.20 10.43
CA ALA A 250 2.62 17.35 9.45
C ALA A 250 3.72 18.30 9.96
N ARG A 251 3.35 19.44 10.56
CA ARG A 251 4.31 20.38 11.18
C ARG A 251 5.10 19.71 12.29
N GLU A 252 4.45 18.96 13.16
CA GLU A 252 5.11 18.19 14.22
C GLU A 252 6.11 17.16 13.64
N GLN A 253 5.72 16.45 12.58
CA GLN A 253 6.62 15.49 11.94
C GLN A 253 7.85 16.19 11.34
N LEU A 254 7.68 17.37 10.76
CA LEU A 254 8.74 18.16 10.13
C LEU A 254 9.77 18.74 11.13
N THR A 255 9.46 18.79 12.43
CA THR A 255 10.44 19.21 13.45
C THR A 255 11.34 18.07 13.93
N ARG A 256 11.12 16.84 13.47
CA ARG A 256 11.85 15.65 13.94
C ARG A 256 12.96 15.28 12.96
N ASP A 257 14.15 15.07 13.49
CA ASP A 257 15.27 14.55 12.69
C ASP A 257 15.06 13.06 12.37
N PRO A 258 15.23 12.63 11.11
CA PRO A 258 15.24 11.22 10.75
C PRO A 258 16.33 10.44 11.49
N ARG A 259 15.98 9.23 11.92
CA ARG A 259 16.91 8.21 12.42
C ARG A 259 17.19 7.21 11.30
N PRO A 260 18.22 6.35 11.42
CA PRO A 260 18.51 5.35 10.40
C PRO A 260 17.29 4.50 10.06
N PHE A 261 17.05 4.29 8.76
CA PHE A 261 16.02 3.35 8.35
C PHE A 261 16.30 1.94 8.89
N PRO A 262 15.25 1.21 9.29
CA PRO A 262 15.40 -0.17 9.72
C PRO A 262 15.72 -1.07 8.52
N LYS A 263 16.14 -2.29 8.83
CA LYS A 263 16.30 -3.35 7.84
C LYS A 263 15.12 -4.30 7.87
N MET A 264 14.63 -4.70 6.71
CA MET A 264 13.62 -5.75 6.56
C MET A 264 14.22 -6.95 5.85
N GLN A 265 14.03 -8.13 6.45
CA GLN A 265 14.50 -9.39 5.89
C GLN A 265 13.39 -10.43 5.87
N LEU A 266 13.45 -11.32 4.87
CA LEU A 266 12.61 -12.51 4.82
C LEU A 266 13.33 -13.66 5.54
N LEU A 267 12.73 -14.17 6.61
CA LEU A 267 13.34 -15.18 7.50
C LEU A 267 13.43 -16.57 6.87
N ARG A 268 12.61 -16.85 5.85
CA ARG A 268 12.65 -18.10 5.10
C ARG A 268 12.38 -17.87 3.63
N ARG A 269 12.59 -18.95 2.85
CA ARG A 269 12.10 -19.07 1.49
C ARG A 269 10.76 -19.78 1.44
N ALA A 270 9.72 -19.07 1.04
CA ALA A 270 8.41 -19.66 0.79
C ALA A 270 8.39 -20.44 -0.54
N ALA A 271 7.58 -21.50 -0.63
CA ALA A 271 7.53 -22.34 -1.84
C ALA A 271 6.88 -21.60 -3.02
N SER A 272 5.82 -20.82 -2.73
CA SER A 272 5.21 -19.83 -3.61
C SER A 272 5.20 -18.44 -2.94
N ILE A 273 4.97 -17.39 -3.74
CA ILE A 273 4.65 -16.06 -3.21
C ILE A 273 3.38 -16.06 -2.33
N ASP A 274 2.50 -17.03 -2.55
CA ASP A 274 1.23 -17.17 -1.83
C ASP A 274 1.41 -17.75 -0.42
N ASP A 275 2.55 -18.38 -0.15
CA ASP A 275 2.81 -19.06 1.12
C ASP A 275 3.47 -18.15 2.16
N PHE A 276 3.76 -16.89 1.83
CA PHE A 276 4.30 -15.94 2.79
C PHE A 276 3.28 -15.55 3.85
N LYS A 277 3.75 -15.45 5.09
CA LYS A 277 3.00 -15.03 6.27
C LYS A 277 3.71 -13.87 6.93
N ILE A 278 3.01 -13.13 7.78
CA ILE A 278 3.60 -11.99 8.49
C ILE A 278 4.84 -12.38 9.33
N ASP A 279 4.86 -13.59 9.88
CA ASP A 279 5.98 -14.09 10.69
C ASP A 279 7.23 -14.42 9.87
N ASP A 280 7.14 -14.39 8.53
CA ASP A 280 8.30 -14.53 7.65
C ASP A 280 9.05 -13.21 7.45
N PHE A 281 8.54 -12.11 8.00
CA PHE A 281 9.14 -10.79 7.90
C PHE A 281 9.72 -10.38 9.26
N ASP A 282 11.01 -10.05 9.26
CA ASP A 282 11.67 -9.45 10.40
C ASP A 282 12.12 -8.03 10.08
N VAL A 283 11.86 -7.12 11.01
CA VAL A 283 12.27 -5.71 10.92
C VAL A 283 13.15 -5.40 12.12
N SER A 284 14.43 -5.19 11.86
CA SER A 284 15.44 -4.91 12.88
C SER A 284 15.93 -3.47 12.80
N GLY A 285 16.36 -2.92 13.94
CA GLY A 285 16.84 -1.53 14.03
C GLY A 285 15.75 -0.46 13.91
N TYR A 286 14.46 -0.82 14.07
CA TYR A 286 13.38 0.15 13.98
C TYR A 286 13.18 0.94 15.27
N ASP A 287 13.79 2.13 15.33
CA ASP A 287 13.71 3.06 16.45
C ASP A 287 13.06 4.39 16.02
N PRO A 288 11.74 4.43 15.75
CA PRO A 288 11.08 5.65 15.34
C PRO A 288 10.80 6.60 16.52
N HIS A 289 10.65 7.87 16.21
CA HIS A 289 9.96 8.83 17.08
C HIS A 289 8.53 8.36 17.42
N PRO A 290 7.91 8.90 18.49
CA PRO A 290 6.56 8.52 18.91
C PRO A 290 5.50 8.63 17.79
N PRO A 291 4.40 7.86 17.87
CA PRO A 291 3.29 7.99 16.94
C PRO A 291 2.72 9.41 16.89
N ILE A 292 2.29 9.84 15.71
CA ILE A 292 1.50 11.06 15.52
C ILE A 292 0.08 10.61 15.16
N LYS A 293 -0.92 11.03 15.95
CA LYS A 293 -2.32 10.64 15.74
C LYS A 293 -2.99 11.62 14.78
N ALA A 294 -3.68 11.08 13.77
CA ALA A 294 -4.50 11.83 12.83
C ALA A 294 -5.73 11.00 12.46
N ASP A 295 -6.86 11.68 12.27
CA ASP A 295 -8.12 11.05 11.91
C ASP A 295 -8.15 10.71 10.42
N ILE A 296 -8.72 9.57 10.05
CA ILE A 296 -8.90 9.21 8.63
C ILE A 296 -9.99 10.11 8.04
N ALA A 297 -9.71 10.70 6.87
CA ALA A 297 -10.72 11.42 6.09
C ALA A 297 -11.49 10.43 5.21
N VAL A 298 -12.79 10.28 5.48
CA VAL A 298 -13.71 9.36 4.78
C VAL A 298 -14.68 10.11 3.88
#